data_AF-K9S7Y8-F1
#
_entry.id   AF-K9S7Y8-F1
#
_cell.length_a   1.000
_cell.length_b   1.000
_cell.length_c   1.000
_cell.angle_alpha   90.00
_cell.angle_beta   90.00
_cell.angle_gamma   90.00
#
_symmetry.space_group_name_H-M   'P 1'
#
loop_
_entity.id
_entity.type
_entity.pdbx_description
1 polymer ?
#
loop_
_entity_poly.entity_id
_entity_poly.type
_entity_poly.pdbx_seq_one_letter_code
_entity_poly.pdbx_strand_id
1 'polypeptide(L)'
;MSMMEGSSTPEGLMDIEAVQKALNRSRASVYRYANTSPDILNPPYNPKLLNPEFRMSRDEPLLFHPNEVARFARDVLRIKQVTIEVQEPPPNATEELLRAILGELQSIHQLLRSRSSVG
;
A
#
# COMPACT_ATOMS: atom_id res chain seq x y z
N MET A 1 -19.88 19.65 -17.38
CA MET A 1 -19.11 18.43 -17.69
C MET A 1 -18.10 18.26 -16.57
N SER A 2 -18.26 17.20 -15.76
CA SER A 2 -17.52 16.98 -14.51
C SER A 2 -16.02 16.80 -14.73
N MET A 3 -15.21 17.43 -13.87
CA MET A 3 -13.86 16.96 -13.55
C MET A 3 -13.84 16.70 -12.05
N MET A 4 -13.55 15.45 -11.69
CA MET A 4 -13.61 14.92 -10.34
C MET A 4 -12.17 14.67 -9.89
N GLU A 5 -11.53 15.67 -9.32
CA GLU A 5 -10.22 15.52 -8.69
C GLU A 5 -10.42 14.98 -7.27
N GLY A 6 -10.15 13.68 -7.08
CA GLY A 6 -9.77 13.20 -5.76
C GLY A 6 -8.32 13.61 -5.57
N SER A 7 -8.05 14.53 -4.66
CA SER A 7 -6.71 15.04 -4.41
C SER A 7 -5.81 13.94 -3.83
N SER A 8 -5.01 13.31 -4.68
CA SER A 8 -3.80 12.62 -4.25
C SER A 8 -2.83 13.65 -3.69
N THR A 9 -2.51 13.54 -2.39
CA THR A 9 -1.44 14.34 -1.75
C THR A 9 -0.08 14.06 -2.43
N PRO A 10 0.94 14.94 -2.30
CA PRO A 10 2.20 14.86 -3.07
C PRO A 10 2.99 13.54 -2.98
N GLU A 11 2.61 12.61 -2.11
CA GLU A 11 3.20 11.26 -1.95
C GLU A 11 2.33 10.13 -2.52
N GLY A 12 1.22 10.45 -3.21
CA GLY A 12 0.29 9.44 -3.72
C GLY A 12 -0.58 8.79 -2.64
N LEU A 13 -0.59 9.36 -1.42
CA LEU A 13 -1.43 8.89 -0.32
C LEU A 13 -2.89 9.34 -0.51
N MET A 14 -3.80 8.49 -0.03
CA MET A 14 -5.24 8.68 -0.12
C MET A 14 -5.78 9.31 1.16
N ASP A 15 -6.50 10.41 1.02
CA ASP A 15 -7.32 10.95 2.09
C ASP A 15 -8.62 10.15 2.28
N ILE A 16 -9.41 10.55 3.28
CA ILE A 16 -10.68 9.90 3.58
C ILE A 16 -11.65 9.90 2.38
N GLU A 17 -11.68 10.96 1.56
CA GLU A 17 -12.60 11.05 0.44
C GLU A 17 -12.22 10.09 -0.70
N ALA A 18 -10.93 10.01 -1.01
CA ALA A 18 -10.38 9.05 -1.94
C ALA A 18 -10.66 7.61 -1.48
N VAL A 19 -10.51 7.32 -0.19
CA VAL A 19 -10.82 6.00 0.39
C VAL A 19 -12.32 5.68 0.32
N GLN A 20 -13.20 6.65 0.60
CA GLN A 20 -14.66 6.46 0.45
C GLN A 20 -15.03 6.01 -0.96
N LYS A 21 -14.45 6.68 -1.97
CA LYS A 21 -14.67 6.36 -3.38
C LYS A 21 -14.13 4.98 -3.73
N ALA A 22 -12.90 4.66 -3.31
CA ALA A 22 -12.26 3.38 -3.61
C ALA A 22 -12.95 2.17 -2.96
N LEU A 23 -13.43 2.32 -1.73
CA LEU A 23 -14.14 1.25 -1.01
C LEU A 23 -15.64 1.22 -1.31
N ASN A 24 -16.18 2.23 -2.00
CA ASN A 24 -17.61 2.46 -2.16
C ASN A 24 -18.37 2.40 -0.82
N ARG A 25 -17.88 3.15 0.17
CA ARG A 25 -18.42 3.19 1.54
C ARG A 25 -18.53 4.62 2.05
N SER A 26 -19.44 4.83 2.99
CA SER A 26 -19.64 6.14 3.63
C SER A 26 -18.43 6.55 4.47
N ARG A 27 -18.25 7.86 4.66
CA ARG A 27 -17.21 8.43 5.54
C ARG A 27 -17.20 7.80 6.94
N ALA A 28 -18.40 7.66 7.54
CA ALA A 28 -18.55 7.04 8.84
C ALA A 28 -18.08 5.57 8.87
N SER A 29 -18.27 4.83 7.77
CA SER A 29 -17.75 3.47 7.65
C SER A 29 -16.22 3.46 7.59
N VAL A 30 -15.62 4.38 6.85
CA VAL A 30 -14.15 4.51 6.77
C VAL A 30 -13.55 4.75 8.16
N TYR A 31 -14.11 5.67 8.96
CA TYR A 31 -13.65 5.87 10.34
C TYR A 31 -13.81 4.64 11.23
N ARG A 32 -14.87 3.85 11.04
CA ARG A 32 -15.05 2.58 11.77
C ARG A 32 -14.04 1.51 11.36
N TYR A 33 -13.54 1.55 10.14
CA TYR A 33 -12.54 0.63 9.64
C TYR A 33 -11.13 1.06 10.00
N ALA A 34 -10.88 2.35 10.15
CA ALA A 34 -9.57 2.91 10.42
C ALA A 34 -9.02 2.38 11.76
N ASN A 35 -7.79 1.87 11.73
CA ASN A 35 -7.05 1.47 12.91
C ASN A 35 -6.60 2.73 13.67
N THR A 36 -7.49 3.22 14.53
CA THR A 36 -7.27 4.42 15.35
C THR A 36 -7.60 4.12 16.80
N SER A 37 -6.92 4.78 17.72
CA SER A 37 -7.17 4.67 19.15
C SER A 37 -7.26 6.07 19.77
N PRO A 38 -8.15 6.29 20.75
CA PRO A 38 -8.18 7.52 21.52
C PRO A 38 -6.92 7.70 22.36
N ASP A 39 -6.25 6.62 22.76
CA ASP A 39 -5.09 6.68 23.68
C ASP A 39 -3.76 6.62 22.93
N ILE A 40 -3.71 5.84 21.85
CA ILE A 40 -2.48 5.57 21.09
C ILE A 40 -2.55 6.26 19.73
N LEU A 41 -1.62 7.19 19.47
CA LEU A 41 -1.59 7.97 18.22
C LEU A 41 -1.48 7.09 16.97
N ASN A 42 -0.54 6.14 17.01
CA ASN A 42 -0.26 5.15 15.95
C ASN A 42 -0.34 3.74 16.56
N PRO A 43 -1.54 3.13 16.60
CA PRO A 43 -1.70 1.77 17.07
C PRO A 43 -0.86 0.78 16.25
N PRO A 44 -0.46 -0.37 16.81
CA PRO A 44 0.23 -1.40 16.03
C PRO A 44 -0.64 -1.92 14.89
N TYR A 45 0.01 -2.42 13.85
CA TYR A 45 -0.65 -2.96 12.66
C TYR A 45 -1.73 -3.98 13.01
N ASN A 46 -2.90 -3.85 12.39
CA ASN A 46 -4.00 -4.80 12.54
C ASN A 46 -4.51 -5.25 11.15
N PRO A 47 -4.40 -6.55 10.80
CA PRO A 47 -4.81 -7.04 9.49
C PRO A 47 -6.33 -6.99 9.27
N LYS A 48 -7.14 -6.82 10.32
CA LYS A 48 -8.61 -6.73 10.22
C LYS A 48 -9.13 -5.30 10.09
N LEU A 49 -8.25 -4.30 10.23
CA LEU A 49 -8.58 -2.88 10.14
C LEU A 49 -7.80 -2.24 8.99
N LEU A 50 -8.22 -1.04 8.61
CA LEU A 50 -7.56 -0.21 7.62
C LEU A 50 -6.48 0.62 8.35
N ASN A 51 -5.21 0.35 8.10
CA ASN A 51 -4.13 0.99 8.85
C ASN A 51 -3.77 2.34 8.21
N PRO A 52 -3.89 3.47 8.94
CA PRO A 52 -3.44 4.75 8.43
C PRO A 52 -1.91 4.82 8.41
N GLU A 53 -1.38 5.77 7.63
CA GLU A 53 0.03 6.13 7.68
C GLU A 53 0.42 6.72 9.03
N PHE A 54 1.73 6.68 9.29
CA PHE A 54 2.29 7.16 10.54
C PHE A 54 2.06 8.67 10.70
N ARG A 55 1.48 9.08 11.84
CA ARG A 55 1.24 10.49 12.17
C ARG A 55 2.18 10.97 13.26
N MET A 56 2.66 12.21 13.15
CA MET A 56 3.46 12.86 14.19
C MET A 56 2.59 13.57 15.23
N SER A 57 1.36 13.92 14.88
CA SER A 57 0.41 14.61 15.76
C SER A 57 -1.04 14.17 15.56
N ARG A 58 -1.93 14.51 16.51
CA ARG A 58 -3.37 14.18 16.42
C ARG A 58 -4.12 15.07 15.43
N ASP A 59 -3.57 16.24 15.14
CA ASP A 59 -4.16 17.23 14.23
C ASP A 59 -3.90 16.89 12.76
N GLU A 60 -2.92 16.01 12.51
CA GLU A 60 -2.67 15.49 11.17
C GLU A 60 -3.85 14.64 10.67
N PRO A 61 -4.26 14.84 9.40
CA PRO A 61 -5.32 14.06 8.79
C PRO A 61 -4.93 12.59 8.69
N LEU A 62 -5.94 11.72 8.68
CA LEU A 62 -5.73 10.31 8.36
C LEU A 62 -5.47 10.17 6.86
N LEU A 63 -4.27 9.70 6.52
CA LEU A 63 -3.86 9.34 5.18
C LEU A 63 -3.65 7.83 5.11
N PHE A 64 -3.84 7.24 3.93
CA PHE A 64 -3.74 5.81 3.71
C PHE A 64 -2.96 5.51 2.44
N HIS A 65 -2.11 4.49 2.49
CA HIS A 65 -1.43 4.02 1.30
C HIS A 65 -2.41 3.29 0.36
N PRO A 66 -2.38 3.52 -0.97
CA PRO A 66 -3.28 2.83 -1.92
C PRO A 66 -3.24 1.30 -1.80
N ASN A 67 -2.05 0.73 -1.61
CA ASN A 67 -1.85 -0.71 -1.39
C ASN A 67 -2.60 -1.24 -0.15
N GLU A 68 -2.62 -0.47 0.94
CA GLU A 68 -3.31 -0.84 2.17
C GLU A 68 -4.83 -0.79 1.99
N VAL A 69 -5.33 0.22 1.26
CA VAL A 69 -6.75 0.32 0.89
C VAL A 69 -7.17 -0.87 0.01
N ALA A 70 -6.34 -1.24 -0.98
CA ALA A 70 -6.57 -2.38 -1.85
C ALA A 70 -6.56 -3.72 -1.07
N ARG A 71 -5.59 -3.90 -0.16
CA ARG A 71 -5.54 -5.06 0.75
C ARG A 71 -6.81 -5.14 1.58
N PHE A 72 -7.22 -4.06 2.23
CA PHE A 72 -8.40 -4.03 3.07
C PHE A 72 -9.69 -4.35 2.28
N ALA A 73 -9.83 -3.80 1.07
CA ALA A 73 -10.96 -4.08 0.19
C ALA A 73 -11.07 -5.57 -0.17
N ARG A 74 -9.93 -6.19 -0.51
CA ARG A 74 -9.83 -7.59 -0.92
C ARG A 74 -9.99 -8.55 0.26
N ASP A 75 -9.19 -8.34 1.30
CA ASP A 75 -8.96 -9.33 2.36
C ASP A 75 -10.00 -9.21 3.50
N VAL A 76 -10.48 -7.99 3.77
CA VAL A 76 -11.43 -7.74 4.86
C VAL A 76 -12.86 -7.55 4.34
N LEU A 77 -13.06 -6.64 3.40
CA LEU A 77 -14.41 -6.36 2.88
C LEU A 77 -14.90 -7.38 1.86
N ARG A 78 -14.01 -8.25 1.34
CA ARG A 78 -14.31 -9.26 0.31
C ARG A 78 -15.06 -8.68 -0.89
N ILE A 79 -14.71 -7.46 -1.30
CA ILE A 79 -15.31 -6.81 -2.46
C ILE A 79 -14.82 -7.54 -3.72
N LYS A 80 -15.71 -8.35 -4.33
CA LYS A 80 -15.40 -9.26 -5.46
C LYS A 80 -15.12 -8.56 -6.81
N GLN A 81 -15.43 -7.27 -6.94
CA GLN A 81 -15.11 -6.45 -8.11
C GLN A 81 -14.53 -5.13 -7.61
N VAL A 82 -13.21 -5.10 -7.41
CA VAL A 82 -12.50 -3.83 -7.47
C VAL A 82 -11.84 -3.83 -8.83
N THR A 83 -12.45 -3.17 -9.81
CA THR A 83 -11.78 -2.83 -11.07
C THR A 83 -10.74 -1.77 -10.73
N ILE A 84 -9.65 -2.18 -10.09
CA ILE A 84 -8.44 -1.37 -10.01
C ILE A 84 -7.79 -1.61 -11.36
N GLU A 85 -7.97 -0.66 -12.29
CA GLU A 85 -7.01 -0.54 -13.38
C GLU A 85 -5.68 -0.17 -12.72
N VAL A 86 -4.94 -1.20 -12.34
CA VAL A 86 -3.54 -1.07 -11.98
C VAL A 86 -2.87 -0.63 -13.28
N GLN A 87 -2.68 0.68 -13.45
CA GLN A 87 -1.59 1.11 -14.31
C GLN A 87 -0.35 0.56 -13.62
N GLU A 88 0.26 -0.45 -14.23
CA GLU A 88 1.61 -0.85 -13.86
C GLU A 88 2.42 0.44 -13.90
N PRO A 89 2.95 0.91 -12.74
CA PRO A 89 3.82 2.06 -12.76
C PRO A 89 4.94 1.72 -13.75
N PRO A 90 5.32 2.64 -14.65
CA PRO A 90 6.44 2.39 -15.54
C PRO A 90 7.63 1.95 -14.69
N PRO A 91 8.42 0.95 -15.12
CA PRO A 91 9.50 0.38 -14.32
C PRO A 91 10.30 1.53 -13.72
N ASN A 92 10.26 1.62 -12.39
CA ASN A 92 10.96 2.65 -11.66
C ASN A 92 12.41 2.20 -11.50
N ALA A 93 13.34 3.15 -11.34
CA ALA A 93 14.76 2.86 -11.16
C ALA A 93 15.03 1.83 -10.05
N THR A 94 14.13 1.73 -9.07
CA THR A 94 14.16 0.72 -8.02
C THR A 94 13.97 -0.70 -8.56
N GLU A 95 13.02 -0.94 -9.46
CA GLU A 95 12.80 -2.27 -10.04
C GLU A 95 13.98 -2.71 -10.92
N GLU A 96 14.55 -1.79 -11.70
CA GLU A 96 15.76 -2.05 -12.48
C GLU A 96 16.93 -2.41 -11.56
N LEU A 97 17.13 -1.66 -10.48
CA LEU A 97 18.17 -1.94 -9.49
C LEU A 97 17.96 -3.30 -8.82
N LEU A 98 16.72 -3.63 -8.42
CA LEU A 98 16.40 -4.92 -7.80
C LEU A 98 16.65 -6.09 -8.76
N ARG A 99 16.35 -5.93 -10.06
CA ARG A 99 16.66 -6.94 -11.09
C ARG A 99 18.17 -7.10 -11.28
N ALA A 100 18.93 -6.00 -11.27
CA ALA A 100 20.39 -6.05 -11.36
C ALA A 100 21.01 -6.77 -10.15
N ILE A 101 20.55 -6.45 -8.93
CA ILE A 101 20.99 -7.10 -7.69
C ILE A 101 20.66 -8.61 -7.75
N LEU A 102 19.44 -8.97 -8.16
CA LEU A 102 19.04 -10.38 -8.26
C LEU A 102 19.93 -11.14 -9.26
N GLY A 103 20.26 -10.53 -10.40
CA GLY A 103 21.16 -11.10 -11.41
C GLY A 103 22.54 -11.41 -10.83
N GLU A 104 23.17 -10.43 -10.15
CA GLU A 104 24.47 -10.65 -9.51
C GLU A 104 24.42 -11.78 -8.46
N LEU A 105 23.40 -11.78 -7.60
CA LEU A 105 23.25 -12.82 -6.57
C LEU A 105 23.10 -14.22 -7.18
N GLN A 106 22.35 -14.35 -8.28
CA GLN A 106 22.21 -15.62 -9.00
C GLN A 106 23.54 -16.07 -9.63
N SER A 107 24.29 -15.16 -10.24
CA SER A 107 25.63 -15.47 -10.79
C SER A 107 26.62 -15.91 -9.71
N ILE A 108 26.67 -15.20 -8.58
CA ILE A 108 27.50 -15.57 -7.42
C ILE A 108 27.10 -16.97 -6.93
N HIS A 109 25.81 -17.24 -6.77
CA HIS A 109 25.33 -18.53 -6.31
C HIS A 109 25.69 -19.68 -7.28
N GLN A 110 25.62 -19.45 -8.59
CA GLN A 110 26.05 -20.43 -9.59
C GLN A 110 27.57 -20.71 -9.52
N LEU A 111 28.39 -19.68 -9.39
CA LEU A 111 29.85 -19.83 -9.24
C LEU A 111 30.23 -20.58 -7.96
N LEU A 112 29.54 -20.32 -6.86
CA LEU A 112 29.75 -21.04 -5.61
C LEU A 112 29.34 -22.51 -5.75
N ARG A 113 28.18 -22.80 -6.36
CA ARG A 113 27.75 -24.17 -6.61
C ARG A 113 28.70 -24.94 -7.51
N SER A 114 29.18 -24.33 -8.61
CA SER A 114 30.11 -24.98 -9.52
C SER A 114 31.46 -25.26 -8.88
N ARG A 115 31.94 -24.40 -7.99
CA ARG A 115 33.14 -24.65 -7.18
C ARG A 115 32.95 -25.78 -6.17
N SER A 116 31.79 -25.83 -5.52
CA SER A 116 31.49 -26.88 -4.52
C SER A 116 31.28 -28.27 -5.12
N SER A 117 30.98 -28.37 -6.42
CA SER A 117 30.82 -29.66 -7.13
C SER A 117 32.12 -30.24 -7.69
N VAL A 118 33.27 -29.56 -7.50
CA VAL A 118 34.59 -29.99 -8.00
C VAL A 118 35.49 -30.49 -6.84
N GLY A 119 34.93 -30.77 -5.67
CA GLY A 119 35.61 -31.33 -4.50
C GLY A 119 35.20 -32.75 -4.20
#